data_AF-A0AAD4SYY4-F1
#
_entry.id   AF-A0AAD4SYY4-F1
#
_cell.length_a   1.000
_cell.length_b   1.000
_cell.length_c   1.000
_cell.angle_alpha   90.00
_cell.angle_beta   90.00
_cell.angle_gamma   90.00
#
_symmetry.space_group_name_H-M   'P 1'
#
loop_
_entity.id
_entity.type
_entity.pdbx_description
1 polymer ?
#
loop_
_entity_poly.entity_id
_entity_poly.type
_entity_poly.pdbx_seq_one_letter_code
_entity_poly.pdbx_strand_id
1 'polypeptide(L)'
;MEEEAMGLEAYDSLDPNGNITIKWDIMSWIPDGYVAVVSIFNFQRYRQIQEVIWSILGAQTTEQGDCSRFKGNIPHCCKKAPETVDLLPGTRYNQQVANCCKGGVISSWVQDPANAVSSFLISVGSSGTSNKSVRVPRNSTLRAPGPGYTCGPARIVQPSKFKTMDRRRETQALSKFLAAACTYSQFLSRKTPPCCVSLSAFYNKTVVPCPTCSFFLYLLVYRGDSPQSASASGHPGKNSFTPLVECTSHMCPVCIHWHVKTNSKEYLRVKITITNLNYRMNYTQWNLVSQYPHFDNLTKVFSFNYKRLPTYGSISFTLDKGWAFPRQIYFNGDNCVMPPPDAYPWLSNSTS
;
A
#
# COMPACT_ATOMS: atom_id res chain seq x y z
N MET A 1 12.61 -15.20 23.66
CA MET A 1 11.55 -16.07 23.10
C MET A 1 10.45 -15.29 22.40
N GLU A 2 9.95 -14.15 22.91
CA GLU A 2 8.94 -13.37 22.16
C GLU A 2 9.45 -12.72 20.86
N GLU A 3 10.77 -12.53 20.72
CA GLU A 3 11.38 -11.82 19.58
C GLU A 3 11.32 -12.59 18.25
N GLU A 4 11.27 -13.92 18.27
CA GLU A 4 11.18 -14.74 17.04
C GLU A 4 9.76 -14.80 16.46
N ALA A 5 8.72 -14.67 17.29
CA ALA A 5 7.33 -14.79 16.85
C ALA A 5 6.91 -13.72 15.84
N MET A 6 7.47 -12.51 15.97
CA MET A 6 7.15 -11.36 15.11
C MET A 6 7.74 -11.46 13.69
N GLY A 7 8.65 -12.41 13.43
CA GLY A 7 9.34 -12.55 12.14
C GLY A 7 8.48 -13.18 11.02
N LEU A 8 7.50 -14.01 11.36
CA LEU A 8 6.72 -14.79 10.38
C LEU A 8 5.46 -14.08 9.88
N GLU A 9 4.83 -13.22 10.68
CA GLU A 9 3.54 -12.59 10.34
C GLU A 9 3.65 -11.40 9.37
N ALA A 10 4.87 -10.94 9.07
CA ALA A 10 5.16 -9.77 8.23
C ALA A 10 6.18 -10.06 7.11
N TYR A 11 6.47 -11.34 6.82
CA TYR A 11 7.43 -11.73 5.79
C TYR A 11 6.82 -11.69 4.38
N ASP A 12 7.37 -10.84 3.51
CA ASP A 12 6.99 -10.76 2.08
C ASP A 12 8.10 -11.38 1.22
N SER A 13 7.87 -12.56 0.65
CA SER A 13 8.90 -13.29 -0.11
C SER A 13 9.35 -12.58 -1.41
N LEU A 14 8.58 -11.62 -1.91
CA LEU A 14 8.95 -10.82 -3.09
C LEU A 14 9.71 -9.52 -2.71
N ASP A 15 9.57 -9.09 -1.45
CA ASP A 15 10.19 -7.88 -0.91
C ASP A 15 10.54 -7.99 0.58
N PRO A 16 11.43 -8.91 0.99
CA PRO A 16 11.67 -9.24 2.40
C PRO A 16 12.36 -8.11 3.19
N ASN A 17 12.90 -7.10 2.49
CA ASN A 17 13.50 -5.91 3.07
C ASN A 17 12.61 -4.66 2.95
N GLY A 18 11.43 -4.81 2.33
CA GLY A 18 10.50 -3.74 1.99
C GLY A 18 9.80 -3.15 3.21
N ASN A 19 10.19 -1.95 3.59
CA ASN A 19 9.61 -1.21 4.72
C ASN A 19 9.17 0.20 4.30
N ILE A 20 8.37 0.82 5.16
CA ILE A 20 8.12 2.27 5.13
C ILE A 20 8.90 2.88 6.28
N THR A 21 9.70 3.90 6.03
CA THR A 21 10.41 4.64 7.08
C THR A 21 9.76 6.00 7.29
N ILE A 22 9.22 6.24 8.48
CA ILE A 22 8.74 7.54 8.94
C ILE A 22 9.91 8.23 9.66
N LYS A 23 10.48 9.27 9.06
CA LYS A 23 11.55 10.09 9.64
C LYS A 23 11.00 11.40 10.22
N TRP A 24 11.48 11.79 11.39
CA TRP A 24 11.25 13.10 12.01
C TRP A 24 12.57 13.85 12.14
N ASP A 25 12.65 15.04 11.54
CA ASP A 25 13.82 15.90 11.43
C ASP A 25 13.57 17.25 12.14
N ILE A 26 13.97 17.40 13.42
CA ILE A 26 13.73 18.66 14.18
C ILE A 26 14.51 19.82 13.56
N MET A 27 13.81 20.84 13.04
CA MET A 27 14.40 21.98 12.34
C MET A 27 14.74 23.14 13.29
N SER A 28 13.86 23.42 14.26
CA SER A 28 14.03 24.54 15.21
C SER A 28 13.23 24.32 16.49
N TRP A 29 13.55 25.10 17.52
CA TRP A 29 12.83 25.13 18.80
C TRP A 29 11.88 26.33 18.85
N ILE A 30 10.74 26.14 19.53
CA ILE A 30 9.71 27.14 19.83
C ILE A 30 9.65 27.28 21.36
N PRO A 31 9.26 28.42 21.96
CA PRO A 31 9.23 28.59 23.42
C PRO A 31 8.49 27.51 24.24
N ASP A 32 7.55 26.75 23.65
CA ASP A 32 6.87 25.62 24.30
C ASP A 32 7.13 24.24 23.63
N GLY A 33 7.94 24.18 22.56
CA GLY A 33 8.12 22.95 21.78
C GLY A 33 9.07 23.04 20.60
N TYR A 34 8.72 22.46 19.45
CA TYR A 34 9.61 22.34 18.28
C TYR A 34 8.90 22.40 16.92
N VAL A 35 9.65 22.77 15.88
CA VAL A 35 9.33 22.52 14.47
C VAL A 35 10.15 21.34 13.96
N ALA A 36 9.57 20.44 13.18
CA ALA A 36 10.29 19.37 12.48
C ALA A 36 9.74 19.19 11.05
N VAL A 37 10.55 18.64 10.14
CA VAL A 37 10.01 18.01 8.92
C VAL A 37 9.72 16.55 9.26
N VAL A 38 8.54 16.06 8.88
CA VAL A 38 8.25 14.62 8.87
C VAL A 38 8.33 14.16 7.41
N SER A 39 9.13 13.13 7.15
CA SER A 39 9.35 12.57 5.81
C SER A 39 9.03 11.08 5.83
N ILE A 40 8.16 10.63 4.92
CA ILE A 40 7.70 9.24 4.85
C ILE A 40 8.20 8.62 3.55
N PHE A 41 9.10 7.65 3.68
CA PHE A 41 9.80 6.98 2.58
C PHE A 41 9.19 5.59 2.37
N ASN A 42 8.60 5.34 1.20
CA ASN A 42 8.15 4.01 0.81
C ASN A 42 9.30 3.25 0.13
N PHE A 43 10.10 2.52 0.91
CA PHE A 43 11.18 1.67 0.38
C PHE A 43 10.70 0.31 -0.14
N GLN A 44 9.39 0.06 -0.16
CA GLN A 44 8.83 -1.16 -0.73
C GLN A 44 8.98 -1.16 -2.26
N ARG A 45 9.09 -2.35 -2.86
CA ARG A 45 9.32 -2.56 -4.29
C ARG A 45 8.04 -2.50 -5.12
N TYR A 46 6.90 -2.89 -4.57
CA TYR A 46 5.66 -3.03 -5.38
C TYR A 46 4.36 -2.71 -4.64
N ARG A 47 4.43 -2.41 -3.35
CA ARG A 47 3.30 -1.95 -2.56
C ARG A 47 3.20 -0.43 -2.67
N GLN A 48 2.05 0.06 -3.13
CA GLN A 48 1.70 1.48 -3.04
C GLN A 48 0.95 1.70 -1.74
N ILE A 49 1.25 2.78 -1.03
CA ILE A 49 0.45 3.16 0.15
C ILE A 49 -0.43 4.34 -0.17
N GLN A 50 -1.67 4.26 0.31
CA GLN A 50 -2.46 5.46 0.55
C GLN A 50 -2.06 6.01 1.92
N GLU A 51 -1.63 7.26 1.97
CA GLU A 51 -1.21 7.94 3.19
C GLU A 51 -2.42 8.67 3.81
N VAL A 52 -3.21 7.95 4.62
CA VAL A 52 -4.21 8.59 5.49
C VAL A 52 -3.52 9.06 6.75
N ILE A 53 -3.41 10.37 6.89
CA ILE A 53 -3.02 11.05 8.14
C ILE A 53 -4.20 12.06 8.70
N TRP A 54 -4.49 13.41 8.92
CA TRP A 54 -4.35 14.92 8.61
C TRP A 54 -3.93 15.79 9.88
N SER A 55 -2.97 16.72 10.09
CA SER A 55 -2.27 17.81 9.37
C SER A 55 -0.79 17.98 9.76
N ILE A 56 -0.04 18.87 9.05
CA ILE A 56 0.53 20.21 9.44
C ILE A 56 0.86 21.00 8.13
N LEU A 57 1.93 21.79 7.95
CA LEU A 57 2.18 22.46 6.65
C LEU A 57 2.40 21.39 5.55
N GLY A 58 1.51 21.36 4.54
CA GLY A 58 1.32 20.24 3.60
C GLY A 58 0.08 19.34 3.86
N ALA A 59 -0.74 19.63 4.88
CA ALA A 59 -1.71 18.70 5.50
C ALA A 59 -2.78 19.46 6.41
N GLN A 60 -3.97 18.93 6.79
CA GLN A 60 -5.05 19.72 7.48
C GLN A 60 -6.14 18.92 8.31
N THR A 61 -6.18 18.96 9.67
CA THR A 61 -6.74 17.90 10.57
C THR A 61 -8.16 17.38 10.32
N THR A 62 -8.38 16.06 10.48
CA THR A 62 -9.70 15.41 10.45
C THR A 62 -10.64 16.02 11.49
N GLU A 63 -10.11 16.21 12.71
CA GLU A 63 -10.79 16.83 13.84
C GLU A 63 -9.81 17.71 14.61
N GLN A 64 -10.26 18.88 15.06
CA GLN A 64 -9.48 19.73 15.99
C GLN A 64 -9.49 19.17 17.42
N GLY A 65 -10.60 18.55 17.86
CA GLY A 65 -10.80 18.12 19.23
C GLY A 65 -10.97 19.29 20.23
N ASP A 66 -10.97 18.98 21.52
CA ASP A 66 -11.13 20.00 22.57
C ASP A 66 -9.85 20.82 22.76
N CYS A 67 -9.88 22.06 22.26
CA CYS A 67 -8.84 23.07 22.47
C CYS A 67 -9.23 24.15 23.51
N SER A 68 -10.27 23.97 24.32
CA SER A 68 -10.79 24.95 25.30
C SER A 68 -9.75 25.53 26.27
N ARG A 69 -8.65 24.80 26.50
CA ARG A 69 -7.50 25.24 27.31
C ARG A 69 -6.70 26.40 26.71
N PHE A 70 -6.84 26.68 25.41
CA PHE A 70 -6.09 27.71 24.68
C PHE A 70 -6.96 28.94 24.44
N LYS A 71 -6.77 30.00 25.23
CA LYS A 71 -7.56 31.25 25.18
C LYS A 71 -7.10 32.27 24.12
N GLY A 72 -6.19 31.91 23.22
CA GLY A 72 -5.52 32.83 22.29
C GLY A 72 -5.21 32.16 20.96
N ASN A 73 -3.93 31.96 20.65
CA ASN A 73 -3.51 31.16 19.48
C ASN A 73 -3.96 29.70 19.65
N ILE A 74 -5.13 29.35 19.12
CA ILE A 74 -5.71 28.01 19.20
C ILE A 74 -4.91 27.06 18.29
N PRO A 75 -4.40 25.92 18.79
CA PRO A 75 -3.74 24.93 17.95
C PRO A 75 -4.68 24.34 16.88
N HIS A 76 -4.11 23.92 15.75
CA HIS A 76 -4.86 23.25 14.68
C HIS A 76 -5.53 21.95 15.17
N CYS A 77 -4.94 21.26 16.15
CA CYS A 77 -5.54 20.13 16.83
C CYS A 77 -5.00 19.98 18.25
N CYS A 78 -5.86 19.53 19.18
CA CYS A 78 -5.53 19.27 20.58
C CYS A 78 -5.78 17.80 20.99
N LYS A 79 -6.14 16.92 20.05
CA LYS A 79 -6.25 15.46 20.30
C LYS A 79 -4.85 14.89 20.61
N LYS A 80 -4.75 14.02 21.62
CA LYS A 80 -3.49 13.34 22.00
C LYS A 80 -2.97 12.36 20.93
N ALA A 81 -3.87 11.87 20.09
CA ALA A 81 -3.60 11.05 18.92
C ALA A 81 -4.41 11.62 17.74
N PRO A 82 -3.87 12.61 17.02
CA PRO A 82 -4.39 12.97 15.71
C PRO A 82 -3.93 11.90 14.70
N GLU A 83 -4.74 11.70 13.68
CA GLU A 83 -4.32 11.07 12.43
C GLU A 83 -3.76 12.25 11.59
N THR A 84 -2.60 12.23 10.87
CA THR A 84 -1.82 13.40 10.27
C THR A 84 -1.62 14.00 8.76
N VAL A 85 -2.02 13.88 7.43
CA VAL A 85 -2.63 13.21 6.16
C VAL A 85 -2.11 14.23 5.11
N ASP A 86 -1.63 13.83 3.95
CA ASP A 86 -1.24 14.68 2.81
C ASP A 86 -2.35 15.47 2.04
N LEU A 87 -2.05 16.71 1.61
CA LEU A 87 -2.94 17.57 0.78
C LEU A 87 -3.07 17.12 -0.69
N LEU A 88 -4.07 17.64 -1.41
CA LEU A 88 -4.27 17.35 -2.84
C LEU A 88 -3.22 18.03 -3.75
N PRO A 89 -2.86 17.43 -4.91
CA PRO A 89 -2.06 18.09 -5.93
C PRO A 89 -2.71 19.38 -6.41
N GLY A 90 -1.90 20.42 -6.66
CA GLY A 90 -2.40 21.76 -7.03
C GLY A 90 -2.76 22.65 -5.83
N THR A 91 -2.50 22.21 -4.59
CA THR A 91 -2.51 23.06 -3.39
C THR A 91 -1.71 24.35 -3.59
N ARG A 92 -2.16 25.47 -3.00
CA ARG A 92 -1.52 26.80 -3.16
C ARG A 92 -0.05 26.77 -2.68
N TYR A 93 0.84 27.52 -3.33
CA TYR A 93 2.28 27.47 -3.07
C TYR A 93 2.67 27.77 -1.60
N ASN A 94 1.96 28.69 -0.93
CA ASN A 94 2.15 28.95 0.50
C ASN A 94 1.65 27.81 1.42
N GLN A 95 0.79 26.93 0.89
CA GLN A 95 0.33 25.65 1.43
C GLN A 95 1.39 24.52 1.42
N GLN A 96 2.41 24.63 0.56
CA GLN A 96 3.28 23.52 0.16
C GLN A 96 4.57 23.40 0.99
N VAL A 97 5.10 22.16 1.03
CA VAL A 97 6.44 21.79 1.48
C VAL A 97 7.08 20.94 0.37
N ALA A 98 8.41 20.85 0.31
CA ALA A 98 9.07 19.96 -0.64
C ALA A 98 8.52 18.53 -0.52
N ASN A 99 8.25 17.88 -1.66
CA ASN A 99 7.67 16.55 -1.81
C ASN A 99 6.29 16.29 -1.14
N CYS A 100 5.57 17.33 -0.69
CA CYS A 100 4.19 17.19 -0.23
C CYS A 100 3.20 16.99 -1.38
N CYS A 101 1.93 16.90 -0.99
CA CYS A 101 0.75 17.29 -1.74
C CYS A 101 0.46 16.38 -2.95
N LYS A 102 0.49 15.08 -2.69
CA LYS A 102 0.28 13.96 -3.63
C LYS A 102 -1.13 13.35 -3.53
N GLY A 103 -2.00 13.91 -2.69
CA GLY A 103 -3.35 13.43 -2.44
C GLY A 103 -3.38 12.14 -1.63
N GLY A 104 -2.35 11.90 -0.81
CA GLY A 104 -2.24 10.72 0.02
C GLY A 104 -1.96 9.45 -0.79
N VAL A 105 -1.10 9.50 -1.80
CA VAL A 105 -0.56 8.32 -2.50
C VAL A 105 0.95 8.39 -2.58
N ILE A 106 1.64 7.34 -2.11
CA ILE A 106 3.11 7.22 -2.19
C ILE A 106 3.46 5.96 -2.98
N SER A 107 4.00 6.17 -4.18
CA SER A 107 4.50 5.12 -5.08
C SER A 107 5.56 4.24 -4.42
N SER A 108 5.76 3.03 -4.94
CA SER A 108 6.89 2.19 -4.51
C SER A 108 8.22 2.78 -5.01
N TRP A 109 9.32 2.60 -4.27
CA TRP A 109 10.65 3.09 -4.66
C TRP A 109 11.11 2.56 -6.03
N VAL A 110 10.64 1.37 -6.41
CA VAL A 110 11.00 0.72 -7.67
C VAL A 110 10.09 1.15 -8.83
N GLN A 111 8.85 1.58 -8.56
CA GLN A 111 7.95 2.15 -9.56
C GLN A 111 8.36 3.59 -9.92
N ASP A 112 8.45 4.46 -8.91
CA ASP A 112 8.70 5.89 -9.08
C ASP A 112 9.46 6.46 -7.86
N PRO A 113 10.81 6.55 -7.93
CA PRO A 113 11.62 7.10 -6.85
C PRO A 113 11.32 8.55 -6.48
N ALA A 114 10.77 9.35 -7.41
CA ALA A 114 10.43 10.75 -7.15
C ALA A 114 9.10 10.86 -6.37
N ASN A 115 8.15 9.97 -6.66
CA ASN A 115 6.90 9.93 -5.91
C ASN A 115 6.95 9.09 -4.62
N ALA A 116 7.95 8.23 -4.43
CA ALA A 116 8.12 7.36 -3.26
C ALA A 116 8.49 8.04 -1.91
N VAL A 117 8.50 9.38 -1.83
CA VAL A 117 8.72 10.14 -0.59
C VAL A 117 7.67 11.23 -0.42
N SER A 118 6.91 11.21 0.68
CA SER A 118 6.05 12.34 1.12
C SER A 118 6.76 13.14 2.21
N SER A 119 6.53 14.44 2.32
CA SER A 119 6.98 15.21 3.49
C SER A 119 6.16 16.46 3.81
N PHE A 120 6.01 16.72 5.11
CA PHE A 120 5.20 17.81 5.68
C PHE A 120 5.88 18.41 6.93
N LEU A 121 5.62 19.69 7.23
CA LEU A 121 6.35 20.48 8.24
C LEU A 121 5.55 20.64 9.55
N ILE A 122 5.88 19.84 10.57
CA ILE A 122 5.21 19.85 11.88
C ILE A 122 5.68 20.96 12.82
N SER A 123 4.75 21.51 13.59
CA SER A 123 4.99 22.26 14.82
C SER A 123 4.28 21.55 15.98
N VAL A 124 4.99 21.15 17.03
CA VAL A 124 4.42 20.50 18.23
C VAL A 124 4.62 21.38 19.45
N GLY A 125 3.55 21.99 19.95
CA GLY A 125 3.55 22.70 21.24
C GLY A 125 3.54 21.75 22.45
N SER A 126 3.82 22.30 23.63
CA SER A 126 3.90 21.57 24.92
C SER A 126 4.77 20.30 24.92
N SER A 127 5.78 20.25 24.04
CA SER A 127 6.57 19.04 23.73
C SER A 127 7.99 19.04 24.32
N GLY A 128 8.46 20.19 24.81
CA GLY A 128 9.79 20.37 25.38
C GLY A 128 10.80 20.94 24.38
N THR A 129 11.65 21.84 24.87
CA THR A 129 12.42 22.81 24.08
C THR A 129 13.91 22.49 23.91
N SER A 130 14.32 21.24 24.17
CA SER A 130 15.73 20.84 24.06
C SER A 130 15.90 19.36 23.73
N ASN A 131 17.07 18.99 23.17
CA ASN A 131 17.44 17.60 22.87
C ASN A 131 17.21 16.61 24.03
N LYS A 132 17.41 17.06 25.29
CA LYS A 132 17.21 16.25 26.49
C LYS A 132 15.75 16.17 26.91
N SER A 133 15.00 17.28 26.84
CA SER A 133 13.62 17.37 27.32
C SER A 133 12.55 16.98 26.29
N VAL A 134 12.87 17.01 25.00
CA VAL A 134 11.90 16.84 23.91
C VAL A 134 11.23 15.47 23.92
N ARG A 135 9.89 15.52 23.94
CA ARG A 135 8.96 14.39 23.86
C ARG A 135 8.49 14.26 22.42
N VAL A 136 8.90 13.18 21.80
CA VAL A 136 8.61 12.82 20.41
C VAL A 136 7.63 11.63 20.37
N PRO A 137 6.86 11.43 19.28
CA PRO A 137 5.90 10.32 19.20
C PRO A 137 6.58 8.97 19.40
N ARG A 138 6.06 8.16 20.33
CA ARG A 138 6.58 6.80 20.60
C ARG A 138 6.04 5.77 19.61
N ASN A 139 4.76 5.90 19.28
CA ASN A 139 4.02 4.98 18.42
C ASN A 139 3.36 5.80 17.30
N SER A 140 3.51 5.38 16.06
CA SER A 140 2.78 5.89 14.89
C SER A 140 2.08 4.72 14.20
N THR A 141 0.85 4.91 13.73
CA THR A 141 0.09 3.86 13.01
C THR A 141 -0.28 4.35 11.62
N LEU A 142 0.20 3.67 10.58
CA LEU A 142 -0.26 3.90 9.22
C LEU A 142 -1.58 3.15 9.02
N ARG A 143 -2.66 3.88 8.73
CA ARG A 143 -4.04 3.34 8.72
C ARG A 143 -4.58 2.98 7.34
N ALA A 144 -3.82 3.27 6.28
CA ALA A 144 -4.24 3.09 4.89
C ALA A 144 -3.13 2.40 4.07
N PRO A 145 -3.48 1.68 2.97
CA PRO A 145 -4.83 1.42 2.46
C PRO A 145 -5.65 0.41 3.29
N GLY A 146 -5.11 -0.05 4.42
CA GLY A 146 -5.82 -0.77 5.48
C GLY A 146 -4.96 -0.87 6.75
N PRO A 147 -5.45 -1.48 7.85
CA PRO A 147 -4.74 -1.65 9.12
C PRO A 147 -3.56 -2.64 9.10
N GLY A 148 -2.99 -2.93 7.93
CA GLY A 148 -1.92 -3.91 7.74
C GLY A 148 -0.52 -3.44 8.11
N TYR A 149 -0.32 -2.14 8.38
CA TYR A 149 1.00 -1.58 8.65
C TYR A 149 1.24 -1.35 10.15
N THR A 150 2.19 -2.11 10.69
CA THR A 150 2.66 -1.98 12.08
C THR A 150 4.04 -1.32 12.10
N CYS A 151 4.17 -0.21 12.82
CA CYS A 151 5.44 0.50 12.99
C CYS A 151 6.15 0.08 14.29
N GLY A 152 7.42 -0.30 14.17
CA GLY A 152 8.29 -0.57 15.32
C GLY A 152 8.65 0.70 16.11
N PRO A 153 9.27 0.56 17.30
CA PRO A 153 9.66 1.69 18.12
C PRO A 153 10.66 2.60 17.38
N ALA A 154 10.42 3.91 17.47
CA ALA A 154 11.22 4.88 16.75
C ALA A 154 12.62 5.02 17.34
N ARG A 155 13.66 4.85 16.50
CA ARG A 155 15.08 4.87 16.91
C ARG A 155 15.79 6.16 16.50
N ILE A 156 16.83 6.54 17.23
CA ILE A 156 17.64 7.73 16.91
C ILE A 156 18.54 7.45 15.71
N VAL A 157 18.58 8.37 14.74
CA VAL A 157 19.35 8.25 13.49
C VAL A 157 20.20 9.48 13.18
N GLN A 158 21.05 9.40 12.15
CA GLN A 158 21.92 10.51 11.75
C GLN A 158 21.14 11.72 11.20
N PRO A 159 21.63 12.95 11.41
CA PRO A 159 20.95 14.18 10.98
C PRO A 159 20.80 14.32 9.47
N SER A 160 19.60 14.71 9.02
CA SER A 160 19.40 15.14 7.63
C SER A 160 20.13 16.45 7.34
N LYS A 161 20.70 16.53 6.14
CA LYS A 161 21.22 17.75 5.51
C LYS A 161 20.27 18.19 4.41
N PHE A 162 19.68 19.36 4.56
CA PHE A 162 18.81 19.98 3.57
C PHE A 162 19.58 21.05 2.80
N LYS A 163 19.60 20.94 1.46
CA LYS A 163 20.16 21.97 0.58
C LYS A 163 19.08 23.01 0.26
N THR A 164 19.44 24.29 0.33
CA THR A 164 18.60 25.38 -0.20
C THR A 164 18.41 25.22 -1.71
N MET A 165 17.33 25.80 -2.27
CA MET A 165 17.00 25.63 -3.69
C MET A 165 18.06 26.21 -4.65
N ASP A 166 18.81 27.23 -4.21
CA ASP A 166 19.98 27.77 -4.92
C ASP A 166 21.25 26.89 -4.82
N ARG A 167 21.17 25.80 -4.05
CA ARG A 167 22.26 24.85 -3.70
C ARG A 167 23.45 25.46 -2.93
N ARG A 168 23.40 26.74 -2.52
CA ARG A 168 24.55 27.44 -1.90
C ARG A 168 24.71 27.17 -0.40
N ARG A 169 23.66 26.73 0.29
CA ARG A 169 23.66 26.50 1.74
C ARG A 169 23.16 25.10 2.08
N GLU A 170 23.95 24.34 2.83
CA GLU A 170 23.46 23.18 3.58
C GLU A 170 22.96 23.66 4.95
N THR A 171 21.78 23.18 5.34
CA THR A 171 21.24 23.31 6.70
C THR A 171 21.06 21.92 7.28
N GLN A 172 21.56 21.70 8.49
CA GLN A 172 21.43 20.43 9.19
C GLN A 172 20.41 20.60 10.31
N ALA A 173 19.49 19.65 10.43
CA ALA A 173 18.48 19.69 11.49
C ALA A 173 19.12 19.41 12.88
N LEU A 174 18.44 19.85 13.95
CA LEU A 174 18.96 19.99 15.30
C LEU A 174 18.95 18.66 16.07
N SER A 175 19.98 17.85 15.80
CA SER A 175 20.52 16.75 16.61
C SER A 175 19.64 15.52 16.89
N LYS A 176 18.34 15.65 17.15
CA LYS A 176 17.48 14.52 17.56
C LYS A 176 16.50 14.13 16.46
N PHE A 177 16.81 13.01 15.83
CA PHE A 177 16.06 12.45 14.71
C PHE A 177 15.43 11.16 15.13
N LEU A 178 14.22 10.88 14.66
CA LEU A 178 13.63 9.56 14.80
C LEU A 178 13.41 8.94 13.42
N ALA A 179 13.66 7.64 13.33
CA ALA A 179 13.14 6.79 12.26
C ALA A 179 12.32 5.67 12.89
N ALA A 180 11.03 5.59 12.55
CA ALA A 180 10.21 4.41 12.79
C ALA A 180 10.13 3.61 11.47
N ALA A 181 10.46 2.33 11.51
CA ALA A 181 10.27 1.42 10.38
C ALA A 181 8.92 0.69 10.54
N CYS A 182 8.13 0.67 9.48
CA CYS A 182 6.83 0.00 9.43
C CYS A 182 6.86 -1.14 8.42
N THR A 183 6.42 -2.31 8.86
CA THR A 183 6.30 -3.54 8.07
C THR A 183 4.83 -3.82 7.74
N TYR A 184 4.57 -4.69 6.75
CA TYR A 184 3.22 -5.05 6.32
C TYR A 184 2.87 -6.47 6.76
N SER A 185 1.84 -6.64 7.57
CA SER A 185 1.24 -7.95 7.84
C SER A 185 0.02 -8.16 6.95
N GLN A 186 0.05 -9.24 6.16
CA GLN A 186 -1.05 -9.63 5.28
C GLN A 186 -2.29 -10.09 6.09
N PHE A 187 -2.09 -10.62 7.30
CA PHE A 187 -3.18 -11.06 8.19
C PHE A 187 -3.96 -9.88 8.78
N LEU A 188 -3.27 -8.77 9.10
CA LEU A 188 -3.89 -7.58 9.67
C LEU A 188 -4.58 -6.71 8.61
N SER A 189 -4.18 -6.76 7.34
CA SER A 189 -4.59 -5.76 6.36
C SER A 189 -6.03 -5.86 5.88
N ARG A 190 -6.51 -7.06 5.52
CA ARG A 190 -7.87 -7.30 5.01
C ARG A 190 -8.37 -8.69 5.39
N LYS A 191 -9.56 -8.76 6.02
CA LYS A 191 -10.28 -10.02 6.27
C LYS A 191 -10.91 -10.64 5.01
N THR A 192 -10.97 -9.89 3.91
CA THR A 192 -11.54 -10.31 2.62
C THR A 192 -10.56 -9.97 1.51
N PRO A 193 -10.11 -10.94 0.68
CA PRO A 193 -9.17 -10.66 -0.40
C PRO A 193 -9.77 -9.65 -1.41
N PRO A 194 -9.00 -8.66 -1.87
CA PRO A 194 -9.51 -7.59 -2.72
C PRO A 194 -9.57 -7.98 -4.21
N CYS A 195 -8.95 -9.09 -4.59
CA CYS A 195 -8.86 -9.54 -5.97
C CYS A 195 -8.87 -11.08 -6.09
N CYS A 196 -9.32 -11.56 -7.24
CA CYS A 196 -9.29 -12.97 -7.63
C CYS A 196 -8.66 -13.14 -9.01
N VAL A 197 -8.26 -14.37 -9.32
CA VAL A 197 -7.69 -14.74 -10.61
C VAL A 197 -8.55 -15.81 -11.29
N SER A 198 -8.81 -15.62 -12.58
CA SER A 198 -9.43 -16.62 -13.47
C SER A 198 -8.45 -16.98 -14.59
N LEU A 199 -8.44 -18.25 -15.00
CA LEU A 199 -7.42 -18.81 -15.90
C LEU A 199 -8.06 -19.39 -17.16
N SER A 200 -7.42 -19.21 -18.31
CA SER A 200 -7.81 -19.88 -19.56
C SER A 200 -6.60 -20.13 -20.47
N ALA A 201 -6.76 -21.07 -21.42
CA ALA A 201 -5.77 -21.37 -22.45
C ALA A 201 -6.46 -21.56 -23.80
N PHE A 202 -5.81 -21.18 -24.89
CA PHE A 202 -6.34 -21.23 -26.25
C PHE A 202 -6.93 -22.60 -26.66
N TYR A 203 -6.28 -23.69 -26.22
CA TYR A 203 -6.70 -25.06 -26.53
C TYR A 203 -7.77 -25.63 -25.60
N ASN A 204 -8.12 -24.93 -24.50
CA ASN A 204 -9.15 -25.38 -23.57
C ASN A 204 -10.41 -24.51 -23.68
N LYS A 205 -11.55 -25.15 -23.93
CA LYS A 205 -12.87 -24.49 -24.01
C LYS A 205 -13.39 -24.05 -22.65
N THR A 206 -12.92 -24.64 -21.54
CA THR A 206 -13.35 -24.24 -20.19
C THR A 206 -12.46 -23.13 -19.63
N VAL A 207 -13.11 -22.05 -19.17
CA VAL A 207 -12.48 -21.03 -18.33
C VAL A 207 -12.56 -21.47 -16.88
N VAL A 208 -11.44 -21.42 -16.17
CA VAL A 208 -11.37 -21.66 -14.73
C VAL A 208 -11.81 -20.37 -14.02
N PRO A 209 -12.94 -20.36 -13.31
CA PRO A 209 -13.51 -19.14 -12.73
C PRO A 209 -12.69 -18.64 -11.55
N CYS A 210 -12.94 -17.38 -11.16
CA CYS A 210 -12.42 -16.84 -9.91
C CYS A 210 -12.94 -17.63 -8.69
N PRO A 211 -12.08 -17.96 -7.71
CA PRO A 211 -12.51 -18.36 -6.37
C PRO A 211 -13.28 -17.22 -5.66
N THR A 212 -14.15 -17.58 -4.71
CA THR A 212 -15.00 -16.62 -3.98
C THR A 212 -14.20 -15.79 -2.96
N CYS A 213 -14.33 -14.46 -2.99
CA CYS A 213 -13.66 -13.56 -2.04
C CYS A 213 -14.41 -13.34 -0.72
N SER A 214 -15.65 -13.81 -0.56
CA SER A 214 -16.44 -13.61 0.67
C SER A 214 -17.54 -14.65 0.87
N PHE A 215 -17.25 -15.70 1.64
CA PHE A 215 -18.18 -16.79 1.94
C PHE A 215 -19.43 -16.33 2.71
N PHE A 216 -19.28 -15.40 3.65
CA PHE A 216 -20.38 -14.85 4.46
C PHE A 216 -21.43 -14.09 3.63
N LEU A 217 -21.02 -13.40 2.57
CA LEU A 217 -21.93 -12.61 1.74
C LEU A 217 -22.81 -13.51 0.85
N TYR A 218 -22.24 -14.63 0.39
CA TYR A 218 -22.92 -15.63 -0.43
C TYR A 218 -24.12 -16.26 0.30
N LEU A 219 -23.99 -16.51 1.60
CA LEU A 219 -25.05 -17.05 2.46
C LEU A 219 -26.23 -16.09 2.72
N LEU A 220 -26.02 -14.77 2.59
CA LEU A 220 -27.10 -13.78 2.70
C LEU A 220 -27.93 -13.75 1.40
N VAL A 221 -27.26 -13.71 0.24
CA VAL A 221 -27.93 -13.73 -1.08
C VAL A 221 -28.77 -15.00 -1.27
N TYR A 222 -28.28 -16.15 -0.79
CA TYR A 222 -29.02 -17.41 -0.85
C TYR A 222 -30.24 -17.50 0.09
N ARG A 223 -30.45 -16.54 1.01
CA ARG A 223 -31.51 -16.62 2.02
C ARG A 223 -32.82 -15.94 1.61
N GLY A 224 -32.88 -15.35 0.42
CA GLY A 224 -34.10 -14.77 -0.15
C GLY A 224 -34.42 -13.33 0.29
N ASP A 225 -33.66 -12.76 1.23
CA ASP A 225 -33.76 -11.33 1.56
C ASP A 225 -33.33 -10.47 0.36
N SER A 226 -34.13 -9.45 0.05
CA SER A 226 -33.88 -8.60 -1.11
C SER A 226 -32.57 -7.79 -0.96
N PRO A 227 -31.85 -7.50 -2.06
CA PRO A 227 -30.55 -6.81 -2.01
C PRO A 227 -30.63 -5.35 -1.53
N GLN A 228 -31.82 -4.83 -1.20
CA GLN A 228 -32.03 -3.48 -0.69
C GLN A 228 -31.84 -3.37 0.85
N SER A 229 -31.87 -4.48 1.59
CA SER A 229 -31.81 -4.46 3.07
C SER A 229 -30.40 -4.61 3.66
N ALA A 230 -29.46 -5.20 2.93
CA ALA A 230 -28.06 -5.33 3.38
C ALA A 230 -27.27 -3.99 3.35
N SER A 231 -27.84 -2.94 2.76
CA SER A 231 -27.18 -1.66 2.50
C SER A 231 -27.12 -0.72 3.71
N ALA A 232 -27.86 -1.02 4.79
CA ALA A 232 -28.31 0.00 5.76
C ALA A 232 -27.86 -0.20 7.22
N SER A 233 -27.01 -1.18 7.56
CA SER A 233 -26.46 -1.32 8.93
C SER A 233 -25.20 -0.47 9.18
N GLY A 234 -24.99 0.59 8.40
CA GLY A 234 -23.91 1.54 8.60
C GLY A 234 -24.26 2.56 9.68
N HIS A 235 -23.73 2.38 10.90
CA HIS A 235 -23.70 3.50 11.86
C HIS A 235 -22.93 4.68 11.25
N PRO A 236 -23.48 5.91 11.27
CA PRO A 236 -22.80 7.08 10.72
C PRO A 236 -21.56 7.40 11.55
N GLY A 237 -20.37 7.07 11.01
CA GLY A 237 -19.10 7.20 11.72
C GLY A 237 -18.06 6.08 11.50
N LYS A 238 -18.21 5.21 10.49
CA LYS A 238 -17.15 4.27 10.08
C LYS A 238 -16.77 4.45 8.61
N ASN A 239 -15.46 4.41 8.36
CA ASN A 239 -14.81 5.00 7.18
C ASN A 239 -15.21 4.36 5.84
N SER A 240 -15.15 5.15 4.77
CA SER A 240 -15.64 4.86 3.41
C SER A 240 -14.92 3.76 2.63
N PHE A 241 -13.92 3.08 3.22
CA PHE A 241 -13.07 2.09 2.54
C PHE A 241 -13.74 0.72 2.27
N THR A 242 -15.02 0.55 2.60
CA THR A 242 -15.79 -0.66 2.26
C THR A 242 -16.12 -0.67 0.76
N PRO A 243 -15.60 -1.62 -0.04
CA PRO A 243 -15.83 -1.66 -1.48
C PRO A 243 -17.30 -1.97 -1.78
N LEU A 244 -17.86 -1.32 -2.80
CA LEU A 244 -19.19 -1.63 -3.32
C LEU A 244 -18.98 -2.41 -4.61
N VAL A 245 -19.20 -3.72 -4.55
CA VAL A 245 -18.84 -4.64 -5.64
C VAL A 245 -20.02 -4.99 -6.54
N GLU A 246 -19.73 -5.19 -7.82
CA GLU A 246 -20.66 -5.76 -8.78
C GLU A 246 -21.04 -7.21 -8.40
N CYS A 247 -22.33 -7.53 -8.49
CA CYS A 247 -22.86 -8.83 -8.09
C CYS A 247 -22.39 -9.93 -9.06
N THR A 248 -21.41 -10.69 -8.61
CA THR A 248 -20.70 -11.73 -9.37
C THR A 248 -20.63 -13.01 -8.55
N SER A 249 -20.50 -14.18 -9.19
CA SER A 249 -20.43 -15.47 -8.48
C SER A 249 -19.28 -15.56 -7.46
N HIS A 250 -18.25 -14.73 -7.60
CA HIS A 250 -17.09 -14.67 -6.72
C HIS A 250 -17.09 -13.47 -5.74
N MET A 251 -17.91 -12.44 -5.95
CA MET A 251 -18.01 -11.23 -5.12
C MET A 251 -16.64 -10.58 -4.79
N CYS A 252 -15.80 -10.37 -5.81
CA CYS A 252 -14.46 -9.79 -5.65
C CYS A 252 -14.38 -8.38 -6.24
N PRO A 253 -13.78 -7.38 -5.55
CA PRO A 253 -13.63 -6.02 -6.05
C PRO A 253 -12.87 -5.89 -7.38
N VAL A 254 -11.93 -6.79 -7.65
CA VAL A 254 -11.15 -6.84 -8.91
C VAL A 254 -11.04 -8.29 -9.40
N CYS A 255 -11.26 -8.50 -10.69
CA CYS A 255 -11.07 -9.79 -11.36
C CYS A 255 -9.91 -9.70 -12.37
N ILE A 256 -8.94 -10.62 -12.26
CA ILE A 256 -7.76 -10.67 -13.13
C ILE A 256 -7.85 -11.95 -13.96
N HIS A 257 -7.97 -11.79 -15.28
CA HIS A 257 -8.05 -12.91 -16.21
C HIS A 257 -6.70 -13.15 -16.89
N TRP A 258 -6.10 -14.32 -16.66
CA TRP A 258 -4.86 -14.76 -17.29
C TRP A 258 -5.17 -15.76 -18.41
N HIS A 259 -5.00 -15.32 -19.66
CA HIS A 259 -5.29 -16.11 -20.85
C HIS A 259 -4.01 -16.46 -21.61
N VAL A 260 -3.68 -17.76 -21.70
CA VAL A 260 -2.57 -18.26 -22.53
C VAL A 260 -3.05 -18.33 -23.99
N LYS A 261 -2.60 -17.38 -24.82
CA LYS A 261 -2.97 -17.25 -26.24
C LYS A 261 -2.24 -18.23 -27.16
N THR A 262 -0.97 -18.51 -26.87
CA THR A 262 -0.08 -19.27 -27.76
C THR A 262 0.98 -19.92 -26.91
N ASN A 263 1.21 -21.21 -27.12
CA ASN A 263 2.22 -22.00 -26.41
C ASN A 263 3.11 -22.74 -27.41
N SER A 264 4.02 -21.99 -28.05
CA SER A 264 4.95 -22.51 -29.05
C SER A 264 6.31 -22.75 -28.43
N LYS A 265 7.09 -23.68 -29.01
CA LYS A 265 8.46 -24.01 -28.56
C LYS A 265 9.41 -22.81 -28.50
N GLU A 266 9.16 -21.78 -29.32
CA GLU A 266 9.96 -20.55 -29.40
C GLU A 266 9.49 -19.45 -28.43
N TYR A 267 8.18 -19.36 -28.15
CA TYR A 267 7.63 -18.33 -27.26
C TYR A 267 6.25 -18.70 -26.71
N LEU A 268 6.04 -18.34 -25.44
CA LEU A 268 4.71 -18.25 -24.83
C LEU A 268 4.13 -16.85 -25.05
N ARG A 269 2.82 -16.77 -25.31
CA ARG A 269 2.09 -15.49 -25.34
C ARG A 269 0.91 -15.53 -24.36
N VAL A 270 0.93 -14.62 -23.39
CA VAL A 270 -0.16 -14.40 -22.43
C VAL A 270 -0.89 -13.09 -22.76
N LYS A 271 -2.21 -13.06 -22.58
CA LYS A 271 -2.99 -11.83 -22.41
C LYS A 271 -3.48 -11.79 -20.96
N ILE A 272 -3.10 -10.74 -20.24
CA ILE A 272 -3.71 -10.41 -18.95
C ILE A 272 -4.83 -9.39 -19.20
N THR A 273 -5.97 -9.54 -18.55
CA THR A 273 -7.06 -8.56 -18.54
C THR A 273 -7.43 -8.27 -17.09
N ILE A 274 -7.53 -7.00 -16.69
CA ILE A 274 -7.90 -6.60 -15.33
C ILE A 274 -9.26 -5.90 -15.41
N THR A 275 -10.22 -6.37 -14.60
CA THR A 275 -11.58 -5.83 -14.55
C THR A 275 -11.81 -5.24 -13.16
N ASN A 276 -12.06 -3.93 -13.11
CA ASN A 276 -12.53 -3.28 -11.89
C ASN A 276 -14.03 -3.54 -11.73
N LEU A 277 -14.42 -4.15 -10.61
CA LEU A 277 -15.81 -4.46 -10.26
C LEU A 277 -16.25 -3.64 -9.03
N ASN A 278 -15.49 -2.61 -8.64
CA ASN A 278 -15.70 -1.83 -7.42
C ASN A 278 -16.15 -0.40 -7.75
N TYR A 279 -17.46 -0.14 -7.66
CA TYR A 279 -18.07 1.16 -7.97
C TYR A 279 -17.62 2.30 -7.03
N ARG A 280 -16.95 2.00 -5.90
CA ARG A 280 -16.44 3.00 -4.96
C ARG A 280 -14.95 3.34 -5.12
N MET A 281 -14.20 2.63 -5.98
CA MET A 281 -12.76 2.85 -6.11
C MET A 281 -12.31 2.85 -7.58
N ASN A 282 -11.72 3.96 -8.01
CA ASN A 282 -11.09 4.09 -9.31
C ASN A 282 -9.57 3.91 -9.17
N TYR A 283 -9.03 2.85 -9.76
CA TYR A 283 -7.60 2.53 -9.74
C TYR A 283 -6.84 3.35 -10.81
N THR A 284 -6.65 4.65 -10.55
CA THR A 284 -5.96 5.58 -11.46
C THR A 284 -4.46 5.30 -11.57
N GLN A 285 -3.83 4.97 -10.44
CA GLN A 285 -2.50 4.38 -10.36
C GLN A 285 -2.68 2.92 -9.90
N TRP A 286 -2.12 1.99 -10.68
CA TRP A 286 -2.20 0.57 -10.39
C TRP A 286 -0.94 -0.17 -10.80
N ASN A 287 -0.71 -1.32 -10.17
CA ASN A 287 0.35 -2.23 -10.56
C ASN A 287 -0.06 -3.69 -10.35
N LEU A 288 0.43 -4.54 -11.23
CA LEU A 288 0.29 -5.99 -11.14
C LEU A 288 1.67 -6.61 -10.92
N VAL A 289 1.79 -7.55 -9.99
CA VAL A 289 3.00 -8.38 -9.83
C VAL A 289 2.61 -9.83 -9.93
N SER A 290 3.16 -10.55 -10.91
CA SER A 290 2.96 -11.98 -11.09
C SER A 290 4.24 -12.74 -10.75
N GLN A 291 4.21 -13.61 -9.74
CA GLN A 291 5.28 -14.58 -9.53
C GLN A 291 5.09 -15.72 -10.53
N TYR A 292 6.06 -15.92 -11.42
CA TYR A 292 5.93 -16.83 -12.57
C TYR A 292 7.26 -17.58 -12.82
N PRO A 293 7.25 -18.91 -13.01
CA PRO A 293 8.47 -19.69 -13.27
C PRO A 293 9.03 -19.39 -14.67
N HIS A 294 10.32 -19.06 -14.77
CA HIS A 294 11.00 -18.73 -16.04
C HIS A 294 10.65 -17.38 -16.70
N PHE A 295 10.18 -16.37 -15.95
CA PHE A 295 9.94 -15.00 -16.49
C PHE A 295 11.24 -14.21 -16.80
N ASP A 296 12.40 -14.84 -16.69
CA ASP A 296 13.71 -14.22 -16.83
C ASP A 296 14.06 -13.88 -18.29
N ASN A 297 13.52 -14.65 -19.25
CA ASN A 297 13.72 -14.46 -20.69
C ASN A 297 12.54 -13.70 -21.35
N LEU A 298 12.03 -12.66 -20.69
CA LEU A 298 10.92 -11.87 -21.23
C LEU A 298 11.35 -10.99 -22.42
N THR A 299 10.91 -11.36 -23.63
CA THR A 299 11.36 -10.71 -24.87
C THR A 299 10.59 -9.44 -25.24
N LYS A 300 9.27 -9.40 -25.04
CA LYS A 300 8.40 -8.25 -25.38
C LYS A 300 7.23 -8.12 -24.41
N VAL A 301 6.87 -6.88 -24.09
CA VAL A 301 5.65 -6.51 -23.34
C VAL A 301 4.84 -5.55 -24.21
N PHE A 302 3.51 -5.63 -24.10
CA PHE A 302 2.57 -4.80 -24.83
C PHE A 302 1.66 -4.07 -23.83
N SER A 303 1.23 -2.85 -24.18
CA SER A 303 0.27 -2.02 -23.44
C SER A 303 0.68 -1.51 -22.05
N PHE A 304 1.75 -2.05 -21.43
CA PHE A 304 2.13 -1.71 -20.04
C PHE A 304 3.64 -1.56 -19.87
N ASN A 305 4.06 -0.74 -18.90
CA ASN A 305 5.44 -0.68 -18.45
C ASN A 305 5.79 -1.93 -17.61
N TYR A 306 7.00 -2.46 -17.78
CA TYR A 306 7.50 -3.64 -17.06
C TYR A 306 8.83 -3.37 -16.36
N LYS A 307 9.02 -3.99 -15.20
CA LYS A 307 10.28 -3.99 -14.45
C LYS A 307 10.42 -5.31 -13.69
N ARG A 308 11.49 -6.07 -13.96
CA ARG A 308 11.79 -7.33 -13.26
C ARG A 308 12.12 -7.04 -11.79
N LEU A 309 11.49 -7.77 -10.87
CA LEU A 309 11.87 -7.78 -9.46
C LEU A 309 12.82 -8.96 -9.20
N PRO A 310 13.95 -8.78 -8.50
CA PRO A 310 14.83 -9.89 -8.17
C PRO A 310 14.23 -10.72 -7.02
N THR A 311 13.96 -11.98 -7.31
CA THR A 311 13.43 -12.98 -6.36
C THR A 311 14.48 -13.40 -5.34
N TYR A 312 14.11 -13.41 -4.06
CA TYR A 312 14.93 -14.04 -3.01
C TYR A 312 14.49 -15.49 -2.79
N GLY A 313 15.46 -16.40 -2.75
CA GLY A 313 15.23 -17.84 -2.62
C GLY A 313 15.17 -18.57 -3.97
N SER A 314 15.79 -19.75 -4.02
CA SER A 314 15.65 -20.68 -5.14
C SER A 314 14.35 -21.47 -4.98
N ILE A 315 13.37 -21.23 -5.84
CA ILE A 315 12.13 -22.01 -5.89
C ILE A 315 12.24 -23.01 -7.05
N SER A 316 13.01 -24.08 -6.83
CA SER A 316 13.09 -25.21 -7.75
C SER A 316 11.72 -25.89 -7.87
N PHE A 317 11.21 -26.01 -9.10
CA PHE A 317 9.90 -26.62 -9.33
C PHE A 317 9.71 -27.08 -10.76
N THR A 318 9.58 -28.39 -10.94
CA THR A 318 9.06 -29.01 -12.17
C THR A 318 7.54 -29.16 -12.03
N LEU A 319 6.79 -28.33 -12.76
CA LEU A 319 5.36 -28.58 -13.00
C LEU A 319 5.20 -29.00 -14.45
N ASP A 320 5.28 -30.31 -14.68
CA ASP A 320 5.34 -30.96 -16.00
C ASP A 320 4.17 -30.61 -16.95
N LYS A 321 3.13 -29.95 -16.43
CA LYS A 321 1.86 -29.66 -17.14
C LYS A 321 1.37 -28.21 -17.01
N GLY A 322 2.07 -27.31 -16.30
CA GLY A 322 1.51 -26.01 -15.90
C GLY A 322 2.43 -24.80 -15.90
N TRP A 323 3.59 -24.87 -16.57
CA TRP A 323 4.60 -23.81 -16.60
C TRP A 323 4.10 -22.47 -17.20
N ALA A 324 3.01 -22.45 -17.97
CA ALA A 324 2.43 -21.25 -18.60
C ALA A 324 1.56 -20.37 -17.70
N PHE A 325 1.44 -20.70 -16.40
CA PHE A 325 0.59 -20.01 -15.43
C PHE A 325 1.39 -19.48 -14.24
N PRO A 326 0.93 -18.38 -13.60
CA PRO A 326 1.60 -17.81 -12.46
C PRO A 326 1.31 -18.62 -11.19
N ARG A 327 2.20 -18.51 -10.22
CA ARG A 327 2.07 -19.06 -8.86
C ARG A 327 1.22 -18.16 -7.96
N GLN A 328 1.44 -16.86 -8.08
CA GLN A 328 0.80 -15.82 -7.27
C GLN A 328 0.63 -14.57 -8.13
N ILE A 329 -0.46 -13.84 -7.90
CA ILE A 329 -0.69 -12.52 -8.48
C ILE A 329 -1.02 -11.56 -7.34
N TYR A 330 -0.37 -10.39 -7.34
CA TYR A 330 -0.64 -9.29 -6.43
C TYR A 330 -1.13 -8.07 -7.22
N PHE A 331 -2.17 -7.40 -6.74
CA PHE A 331 -2.74 -6.20 -7.34
C PHE A 331 -2.65 -5.02 -6.36
N ASN A 332 -1.97 -3.94 -6.77
CA ASN A 332 -1.56 -2.81 -5.93
C ASN A 332 -0.81 -3.22 -4.64
N GLY A 333 -0.24 -4.42 -4.64
CA GLY A 333 0.45 -5.03 -3.50
C GLY A 333 -0.35 -6.12 -2.78
N ASP A 334 -1.69 -6.12 -2.82
CA ASP A 334 -2.50 -7.13 -2.13
C ASP A 334 -2.57 -8.44 -2.91
N ASN A 335 -2.48 -9.57 -2.20
CA ASN A 335 -2.46 -10.92 -2.78
C ASN A 335 -3.86 -11.30 -3.30
N CYS A 336 -3.94 -11.85 -4.50
CA CYS A 336 -5.18 -12.25 -5.15
C CYS A 336 -5.44 -13.76 -5.00
N VAL A 337 -6.71 -14.15 -4.84
CA VAL A 337 -7.05 -15.57 -4.72
C VAL A 337 -6.85 -16.28 -6.06
N MET A 338 -5.87 -17.19 -6.09
CA MET A 338 -5.61 -18.10 -7.20
C MET A 338 -6.55 -19.32 -7.14
N PRO A 339 -7.00 -19.88 -8.28
CA PRO A 339 -7.51 -21.24 -8.33
C PRO A 339 -6.44 -22.24 -7.84
N PRO A 340 -6.81 -23.43 -7.36
CA PRO A 340 -5.82 -24.43 -6.96
C PRO A 340 -5.12 -25.03 -8.21
N PRO A 341 -3.85 -25.49 -8.12
CA PRO A 341 -3.04 -25.83 -9.30
C PRO A 341 -3.53 -27.03 -10.12
N ASP A 342 -4.30 -27.93 -9.50
CA ASP A 342 -4.97 -29.07 -10.13
C ASP A 342 -6.13 -28.65 -11.05
N ALA A 343 -6.76 -27.51 -10.75
CA ALA A 343 -7.81 -26.92 -11.57
C ALA A 343 -7.29 -26.10 -12.77
N TYR A 344 -5.97 -25.99 -12.98
CA TYR A 344 -5.40 -25.15 -14.04
C TYR A 344 -5.77 -25.66 -15.46
N PRO A 345 -5.98 -24.77 -16.45
CA PRO A 345 -6.33 -25.19 -17.80
C PRO A 345 -5.24 -26.04 -18.45
N TRP A 346 -5.62 -27.20 -18.99
CA TRP A 346 -4.70 -28.07 -19.71
C TRP A 346 -4.07 -27.37 -20.92
N LEU A 347 -2.74 -27.43 -20.97
CA LEU A 347 -1.95 -27.05 -22.13
C LEU A 347 -1.77 -28.30 -22.99
N SER A 348 -2.33 -28.32 -24.21
CA SER A 348 -2.00 -29.38 -25.16
C SER A 348 -0.51 -29.31 -25.50
N ASN A 349 0.21 -30.41 -25.32
CA ASN A 349 1.60 -30.50 -25.77
C ASN A 349 1.63 -30.35 -27.31
N SER A 350 2.67 -29.71 -27.85
CA SER A 350 2.76 -29.43 -29.28
C SER A 350 3.11 -30.71 -30.07
N THR A 351 2.09 -31.45 -30.49
CA THR A 351 2.20 -32.62 -31.38
C THR A 351 1.21 -32.54 -32.55
N SER A 352 1.55 -31.69 -33.51
CA SER A 352 1.64 -32.08 -34.93
C SER A 352 2.76 -31.28 -35.59
#